data_AF-A0A9E7EST4-F1
#
_entry.id   AF-A0A9E7EST4-F1
#
_cell.length_a   1.000
_cell.length_b   1.000
_cell.length_c   1.000
_cell.angle_alpha   90.00
_cell.angle_beta   90.00
_cell.angle_gamma   90.00
#
_symmetry.space_group_name_H-M   'P 1'
#
loop_
_entity.id
_entity.type
_entity.pdbx_description
1 polymer ?
#
loop_
_entity_poly.entity_id
_entity_poly.type
_entity_poly.pdbx_seq_one_letter_code
_entity_poly.pdbx_strand_id
1 'polypeptide(L)'
;MSLSKHALFLVLYLCASFLRSGLPVDGSEEPKAYIVHVKGPERVGFDVADQWSDWYSSLLEGAATPLGLASEEGDPRSRLIYSYRNVMTGFAARLTPREVEALSTMDWFLHAYPSRVYRLQTTHTPEFLGLRLPSHGASACNNKLIGARSFISYDGRKRRSASTPVDEDGHGTHTSSTAAGAFVKRANVNGFAPGVAAGMAPRAHIAAYKVCHEDSCMGHDMLAALDAAVDDGVDVISFSIAADPIPFHSDPIAQGTFNAISKGVFISCSAGNEGPDPGLVNNDAPWLLTVGASTTDRVFLASVKLGNGRKLDGESLHRPLSFKPKMLPLVYPGFVTAKDDAYMCSNGTLDVKSSRKPAVPG
;
A
#
# COMPACT_ATOMS: atom_id res chain seq x y z
N MET A 1 -35.04 45.53 25.32
CA MET A 1 -33.99 44.52 25.56
C MET A 1 -33.19 44.37 24.28
N SER A 2 -32.04 45.02 24.24
CA SER A 2 -31.17 45.15 23.07
C SER A 2 -30.37 43.86 22.91
N LEU A 3 -30.72 43.04 21.91
CA LEU A 3 -29.85 41.97 21.47
C LEU A 3 -28.62 42.62 20.83
N SER A 4 -27.47 42.42 21.49
CA SER A 4 -26.16 42.91 21.06
C SER A 4 -25.89 42.49 19.61
N LYS A 5 -25.43 43.44 18.79
CA LYS A 5 -25.01 43.24 17.39
C LYS A 5 -23.98 42.10 17.21
N HIS A 6 -23.36 41.64 18.30
CA HIS A 6 -22.44 40.50 18.34
C HIS A 6 -23.15 39.14 18.18
N ALA A 7 -24.41 39.00 18.62
CA ALA A 7 -25.16 37.74 18.49
C ALA A 7 -25.59 37.47 17.04
N LEU A 8 -25.87 38.53 16.26
CA LEU A 8 -26.22 38.40 14.83
C LEU A 8 -25.00 38.03 13.97
N PHE A 9 -23.81 38.49 14.35
CA PHE A 9 -22.55 38.14 13.68
C PHE A 9 -22.14 36.69 13.92
N LEU A 10 -22.39 36.13 15.11
CA LEU A 10 -22.06 34.74 15.42
C LEU A 10 -22.94 33.73 14.66
N VAL A 11 -24.23 34.04 14.46
CA VAL A 11 -25.16 33.17 13.70
C VAL A 11 -24.83 33.17 12.20
N LEU A 12 -24.40 34.31 11.64
CA LEU A 12 -23.93 34.39 10.25
C LEU A 12 -22.59 33.66 10.02
N TYR A 13 -21.68 33.66 11.00
CA TYR A 13 -20.42 32.92 10.92
C TYR A 13 -20.62 31.39 11.01
N LEU A 14 -21.62 30.93 11.77
CA LEU A 14 -21.97 29.50 11.87
C LEU A 14 -22.72 28.98 10.63
N CYS A 15 -23.52 29.80 9.94
CA CYS A 15 -24.10 29.41 8.64
C CYS A 15 -23.06 29.43 7.51
N ALA A 16 -22.07 30.34 7.54
CA ALA A 16 -21.02 30.40 6.51
C ALA A 16 -19.98 29.27 6.62
N SER A 17 -19.89 28.60 7.77
CA SER A 17 -19.02 27.43 7.98
C SER A 17 -19.67 26.10 7.60
N PHE A 18 -21.00 26.03 7.50
CA PHE A 18 -21.73 24.84 6.99
C PHE A 18 -21.90 24.81 5.47
N LEU A 19 -21.59 25.90 4.74
CA LEU A 19 -21.63 25.96 3.27
C LEU A 19 -20.27 25.81 2.60
N ARG A 20 -19.22 25.40 3.33
CA ARG A 20 -17.87 25.22 2.80
C ARG A 20 -17.30 23.80 2.90
N SER A 21 -18.11 22.80 3.24
CA SER A 21 -17.79 21.39 2.99
C SER A 21 -18.40 20.92 1.68
N GLY A 22 -18.13 21.65 0.59
CA GLY A 22 -18.06 20.98 -0.69
C GLY A 22 -16.74 20.22 -0.67
N LEU A 23 -16.79 18.89 -0.75
CA LEU A 23 -15.64 18.11 -1.20
C LEU A 23 -15.04 18.84 -2.41
N PRO A 24 -13.71 18.95 -2.56
CA PRO A 24 -13.16 19.47 -3.79
C PRO A 24 -13.64 18.54 -4.90
N VAL A 25 -14.66 18.99 -5.66
CA VAL A 25 -14.95 18.41 -6.96
C VAL A 25 -13.76 18.84 -7.79
N ASP A 26 -12.76 17.98 -7.82
CA ASP A 26 -11.62 18.09 -8.70
C ASP A 26 -12.17 18.05 -10.13
N GLY A 27 -12.49 19.23 -10.65
CA GLY A 27 -12.99 19.45 -12.00
C GLY A 27 -11.89 19.33 -13.06
N SER A 28 -10.80 18.60 -12.77
CA SER A 28 -9.86 18.19 -13.80
C SER A 28 -10.59 17.28 -14.79
N GLU A 29 -10.56 17.65 -16.07
CA GLU A 29 -10.99 16.77 -17.17
C GLU A 29 -9.96 15.65 -17.46
N GLU A 30 -8.97 15.47 -16.59
CA GLU A 30 -7.95 14.45 -16.77
C GLU A 30 -8.51 13.04 -16.48
N PRO A 31 -8.29 12.06 -17.39
CA PRO A 31 -8.71 10.69 -17.16
C PRO A 31 -7.96 10.04 -15.99
N LYS A 32 -8.72 9.58 -14.99
CA LYS A 32 -8.22 8.85 -13.81
C LYS A 32 -8.67 7.40 -13.85
N ALA A 33 -7.98 6.53 -13.12
CA ALA A 33 -8.39 5.13 -13.01
C ALA A 33 -9.64 4.98 -12.12
N TYR A 34 -10.68 4.36 -12.66
CA TYR A 34 -11.90 3.97 -11.95
C TYR A 34 -12.09 2.46 -12.01
N ILE A 35 -12.67 1.89 -10.96
CA ILE A 35 -13.18 0.52 -10.90
C ILE A 35 -14.69 0.62 -11.13
N VAL A 36 -15.16 0.16 -12.29
CA VAL A 36 -16.57 0.20 -12.69
C VAL A 36 -17.19 -1.17 -12.41
N HIS A 37 -18.16 -1.19 -11.50
CA HIS A 37 -18.97 -2.36 -11.17
C HIS A 37 -20.25 -2.35 -12.00
N VAL A 38 -20.56 -3.48 -12.63
CA VAL A 38 -21.68 -3.61 -13.57
C VAL A 38 -22.56 -4.81 -13.20
N LYS A 39 -23.81 -4.78 -13.66
CA LYS A 39 -24.70 -5.93 -13.62
C LYS A 39 -24.07 -7.07 -14.42
N GLY A 40 -23.97 -8.24 -13.81
CA GLY A 40 -23.55 -9.44 -14.51
C GLY A 40 -24.52 -9.78 -15.66
N PRO A 41 -24.06 -10.48 -16.70
CA PRO A 41 -24.92 -10.92 -17.80
C PRO A 41 -26.05 -11.83 -17.26
N GLU A 42 -27.31 -11.55 -17.64
CA GLU A 42 -28.47 -12.34 -17.17
C GLU A 42 -28.40 -13.82 -17.59
N ARG A 43 -27.72 -14.12 -18.71
CA ARG A 43 -27.51 -15.48 -19.22
C ARG A 43 -26.28 -15.58 -20.12
N VAL A 44 -25.08 -15.70 -19.56
CA VAL A 44 -23.94 -16.25 -20.31
C VAL A 44 -23.00 -17.01 -19.38
N GLY A 45 -22.76 -18.28 -19.68
CA GLY A 45 -21.60 -19.03 -19.19
C GLY A 45 -20.37 -18.59 -19.96
N PHE A 46 -19.77 -17.48 -19.57
CA PHE A 46 -18.50 -17.03 -20.14
C PHE A 46 -17.36 -17.87 -19.52
N ASP A 47 -17.01 -18.98 -20.18
CA ASP A 47 -15.91 -19.87 -19.77
C ASP A 47 -14.51 -19.35 -20.16
N VAL A 48 -14.41 -18.20 -20.87
CA VAL A 48 -13.16 -17.71 -21.45
C VAL A 48 -12.91 -16.23 -21.11
N ALA A 49 -11.70 -15.91 -20.64
CA ALA A 49 -11.28 -14.56 -20.22
C ALA A 49 -11.46 -13.49 -21.32
N ASP A 50 -11.13 -13.85 -22.57
CA ASP A 50 -11.20 -12.93 -23.70
C ASP A 50 -12.63 -12.44 -23.98
N GLN A 51 -13.63 -13.29 -23.73
CA GLN A 51 -15.04 -12.95 -23.94
C GLN A 51 -15.52 -11.87 -22.96
N TRP A 52 -15.01 -11.89 -21.72
CA TRP A 52 -15.28 -10.83 -20.75
C TRP A 52 -14.64 -9.51 -21.16
N SER A 53 -13.38 -9.54 -21.60
CA SER A 53 -12.66 -8.33 -22.02
C SER A 53 -13.31 -7.65 -23.22
N ASP A 54 -13.73 -8.44 -24.22
CA ASP A 54 -14.46 -7.93 -25.38
C ASP A 54 -15.84 -7.39 -24.99
N TRP A 55 -16.56 -8.09 -24.11
CA TRP A 55 -17.86 -7.63 -23.62
C TRP A 55 -17.75 -6.30 -22.88
N TYR A 56 -16.83 -6.16 -21.92
CA TYR A 56 -16.62 -4.90 -21.20
C TYR A 56 -16.15 -3.77 -22.11
N SER A 57 -15.28 -4.07 -23.08
CA SER A 57 -14.86 -3.09 -24.10
C SER A 57 -16.04 -2.57 -24.91
N SER A 58 -16.97 -3.46 -25.29
CA SER A 58 -18.19 -3.08 -26.03
C SER A 58 -19.13 -2.19 -25.19
N LEU A 59 -19.21 -2.40 -23.87
CA LEU A 59 -19.98 -1.53 -22.97
C LEU A 59 -19.37 -0.13 -22.90
N LEU A 60 -18.04 -0.05 -22.78
CA LEU A 60 -17.31 1.22 -22.74
C LEU A 60 -17.45 1.99 -24.07
N GLU A 61 -17.38 1.30 -25.20
CA GLU A 61 -17.62 1.85 -26.55
C GLU A 61 -19.05 2.36 -26.73
N GLY A 62 -20.03 1.52 -26.38
CA GLY A 62 -21.45 1.83 -26.49
C GLY A 62 -21.87 3.00 -25.63
N ALA A 63 -21.20 3.23 -24.50
CA ALA A 63 -21.44 4.39 -23.65
C ALA A 63 -20.76 5.68 -24.14
N ALA A 64 -19.56 5.58 -24.71
CA ALA A 64 -18.80 6.74 -25.16
C ALA A 64 -19.34 7.35 -26.47
N THR A 65 -19.89 6.52 -27.36
CA THR A 65 -20.29 6.91 -28.72
C THR A 65 -21.50 7.87 -28.76
N PRO A 66 -22.62 7.62 -28.05
CA PRO A 66 -23.81 8.48 -28.10
C PRO A 66 -23.62 9.86 -27.46
N LEU A 67 -22.61 10.01 -26.60
CA LEU A 67 -22.37 11.22 -25.82
C LEU A 67 -21.29 12.13 -26.42
N GLY A 68 -20.75 11.77 -27.59
CA GLY A 68 -19.61 12.48 -28.19
C GLY A 68 -18.35 12.45 -27.31
N LEU A 69 -18.29 11.52 -26.37
CA LEU A 69 -17.19 11.31 -25.41
C LEU A 69 -16.21 10.23 -25.90
N ALA A 70 -16.41 9.66 -27.09
CA ALA A 70 -15.36 8.94 -27.78
C ALA A 70 -14.20 9.93 -27.95
N SER A 71 -13.18 9.78 -27.13
CA SER A 71 -12.02 10.67 -27.11
C SER A 71 -11.49 10.83 -28.54
N GLU A 72 -11.22 12.07 -28.95
CA GLU A 72 -10.40 12.30 -30.16
C GLU A 72 -9.03 11.60 -30.06
N GLU A 73 -8.65 11.13 -28.87
CA GLU A 73 -7.53 10.24 -28.60
C GLU A 73 -7.96 8.78 -28.39
N GLY A 74 -7.90 7.96 -29.44
CA GLY A 74 -7.54 6.54 -29.35
C GLY A 74 -8.65 5.48 -29.11
N ASP A 75 -8.30 4.23 -29.47
CA ASP A 75 -9.07 2.98 -29.29
C ASP A 75 -9.54 2.81 -27.83
N PRO A 76 -10.85 2.61 -27.55
CA PRO A 76 -11.36 2.36 -26.20
C PRO A 76 -10.68 1.21 -25.44
N ARG A 77 -10.16 0.20 -26.14
CA ARG A 77 -9.32 -0.85 -25.53
C ARG A 77 -8.04 -0.32 -24.92
N SER A 78 -7.54 0.82 -25.37
CA SER A 78 -6.35 1.47 -24.80
C SER A 78 -6.62 2.11 -23.43
N ARG A 79 -7.90 2.35 -23.08
CA ARG A 79 -8.32 2.92 -21.78
C ARG A 79 -8.68 1.85 -20.77
N LEU A 80 -8.98 0.63 -21.21
CA LEU A 80 -9.23 -0.52 -20.35
C LEU A 80 -7.93 -0.96 -19.66
N ILE A 81 -7.96 -1.00 -18.33
CA ILE A 81 -6.83 -1.39 -17.49
C ILE A 81 -6.92 -2.89 -17.15
N TYR A 82 -8.10 -3.35 -16.72
CA TYR A 82 -8.34 -4.74 -16.34
C TYR A 82 -9.83 -5.12 -16.44
N SER A 83 -10.11 -6.41 -16.66
CA SER A 83 -11.46 -6.98 -16.69
C SER A 83 -11.62 -8.00 -15.58
N TYR A 84 -12.46 -7.69 -14.59
CA TYR A 84 -12.71 -8.55 -13.44
C TYR A 84 -13.75 -9.62 -13.78
N ARG A 85 -13.55 -10.82 -13.25
CA ARG A 85 -14.46 -11.97 -13.47
C ARG A 85 -14.68 -12.82 -12.23
N ASN A 86 -13.71 -12.82 -11.31
CA ASN A 86 -13.69 -13.70 -10.16
C ASN A 86 -14.13 -13.02 -8.89
N VAL A 87 -13.69 -11.79 -8.66
CA VAL A 87 -13.89 -11.07 -7.39
C VAL A 87 -14.79 -9.86 -7.54
N MET A 88 -15.12 -9.49 -8.77
CA MET A 88 -16.10 -8.45 -9.10
C MET A 88 -16.60 -8.67 -10.53
N THR A 89 -17.85 -8.30 -10.83
CA THR A 89 -18.35 -8.19 -12.22
C THR A 89 -18.14 -6.76 -12.71
N GLY A 90 -17.06 -6.51 -13.43
CA GLY A 90 -16.75 -5.16 -13.87
C GLY A 90 -15.39 -5.03 -14.53
N PHE A 91 -14.95 -3.79 -14.67
CA PHE A 91 -13.65 -3.47 -15.26
C PHE A 91 -13.00 -2.26 -14.60
N ALA A 92 -11.68 -2.17 -14.69
CA ALA A 92 -10.96 -0.92 -14.44
C ALA A 92 -10.66 -0.22 -15.75
N ALA A 93 -10.90 1.09 -15.81
CA ALA A 93 -10.61 1.91 -16.97
C ALA A 93 -10.20 3.33 -16.58
N ARG A 94 -9.52 4.01 -17.49
CA ARG A 94 -9.25 5.44 -17.38
C ARG A 94 -10.44 6.24 -17.90
N LEU A 95 -11.05 7.02 -17.02
CA LEU A 95 -12.25 7.79 -17.29
C LEU A 95 -12.13 9.19 -16.71
N THR A 96 -12.73 10.16 -17.37
CA THR A 96 -12.99 11.49 -16.83
C THR A 96 -14.23 11.46 -15.92
N PRO A 97 -14.39 12.42 -15.00
CA PRO A 97 -15.61 12.51 -14.19
C PRO A 97 -16.91 12.58 -15.03
N ARG A 98 -16.87 13.27 -16.19
CA ARG A 98 -18.02 13.34 -17.12
C ARG A 98 -18.36 11.99 -17.73
N GLU A 99 -17.34 11.20 -18.10
CA GLU A 99 -17.57 9.84 -18.57
C GLU A 99 -18.16 8.95 -17.48
N VAL A 100 -17.75 9.10 -16.22
CA VAL A 100 -18.36 8.35 -15.12
C VAL A 100 -19.82 8.73 -14.92
N GLU A 101 -20.15 10.02 -14.97
CA GLU A 101 -21.53 10.51 -14.90
C GLU A 101 -22.37 9.96 -16.06
N ALA A 102 -21.81 9.95 -17.26
CA ALA A 102 -22.40 9.32 -18.45
C ALA A 102 -22.70 7.83 -18.25
N LEU A 103 -21.72 7.05 -17.79
CA LEU A 103 -21.89 5.62 -17.51
C LEU A 103 -22.97 5.37 -16.46
N SER A 104 -23.14 6.28 -15.49
CA SER A 104 -24.15 6.14 -14.43
C SER A 104 -25.60 6.14 -14.93
N THR A 105 -25.84 6.61 -16.16
CA THR A 105 -27.16 6.59 -16.80
C THR A 105 -27.50 5.25 -17.45
N MET A 106 -26.52 4.36 -17.58
CA MET A 106 -26.70 3.06 -18.24
C MET A 106 -27.41 2.06 -17.32
N ASP A 107 -28.28 1.25 -17.90
CA ASP A 107 -29.07 0.24 -17.17
C ASP A 107 -28.21 -0.85 -16.53
N TRP A 108 -27.05 -1.16 -17.11
CA TRP A 108 -26.07 -2.12 -16.62
C TRP A 108 -25.14 -1.56 -15.55
N PHE A 109 -25.08 -0.24 -15.34
CA PHE A 109 -24.17 0.37 -14.37
C PHE A 109 -24.66 0.15 -12.94
N LEU A 110 -23.75 -0.24 -12.05
CA LEU A 110 -24.03 -0.32 -10.61
C LEU A 110 -23.30 0.78 -9.84
N HIS A 111 -21.98 0.88 -10.03
CA HIS A 111 -21.17 1.86 -9.34
C HIS A 111 -19.83 2.10 -10.04
N ALA A 112 -19.19 3.25 -9.77
CA ALA A 112 -17.81 3.50 -10.16
C ALA A 112 -17.03 4.04 -8.95
N TYR A 113 -15.98 3.31 -8.58
CA TYR A 113 -15.10 3.70 -7.48
C TYR A 113 -13.86 4.37 -8.05
N PRO A 114 -13.53 5.62 -7.65
CA PRO A 114 -12.22 6.18 -7.98
C PRO A 114 -11.13 5.29 -7.36
N SER A 115 -10.11 4.93 -8.14
CA SER A 115 -9.02 4.10 -7.62
C SER A 115 -8.28 4.86 -6.52
N ARG A 116 -8.28 4.29 -5.31
CA ARG A 116 -7.56 4.83 -4.16
C ARG A 116 -6.11 4.37 -4.16
N VAL A 117 -5.27 5.09 -3.43
CA VAL A 117 -3.88 4.70 -3.15
C VAL A 117 -3.85 4.00 -1.80
N TYR A 118 -3.20 2.84 -1.76
CA TYR A 118 -2.89 2.09 -0.56
C TYR A 118 -1.38 2.13 -0.31
N ARG A 119 -0.98 1.87 0.93
CA ARG A 119 0.41 1.89 1.38
C ARG A 119 0.83 0.58 1.99
N LEU A 120 2.11 0.26 1.81
CA LEU A 120 2.80 -0.85 2.46
C LEU A 120 2.74 -0.72 4.00
N GLN A 121 2.55 -1.84 4.71
CA GLN A 121 2.32 -1.85 6.16
C GLN A 121 3.45 -2.49 6.98
N THR A 122 4.69 -2.46 6.50
CA THR A 122 5.85 -2.74 7.36
C THR A 122 6.35 -1.46 8.02
N THR A 123 6.53 -1.47 9.33
CA THR A 123 7.18 -0.37 10.06
C THR A 123 8.67 -0.26 9.73
N HIS A 124 9.35 -1.39 9.63
CA HIS A 124 10.74 -1.48 9.19
C HIS A 124 10.94 -2.72 8.33
N THR A 125 11.22 -2.51 7.05
CA THR A 125 11.83 -3.55 6.22
C THR A 125 13.33 -3.29 6.24
N PRO A 126 14.17 -4.13 6.89
CA PRO A 126 15.60 -4.00 6.68
C PRO A 126 15.86 -4.27 5.18
N GLU A 127 16.93 -3.75 4.58
CA GLU A 127 17.30 -3.96 3.15
C GLU A 127 17.64 -5.44 2.82
N PHE A 128 16.98 -6.39 3.47
CA PHE A 128 17.70 -7.21 4.42
C PHE A 128 18.27 -8.49 3.85
N LEU A 129 17.78 -8.94 2.71
CA LEU A 129 18.10 -10.30 2.32
C LEU A 129 19.03 -10.34 1.12
N GLY A 130 19.36 -9.19 0.52
CA GLY A 130 20.27 -9.13 -0.63
C GLY A 130 19.94 -10.19 -1.67
N LEU A 131 18.67 -10.59 -1.77
CA LEU A 131 18.17 -11.65 -2.64
C LEU A 131 18.09 -11.04 -4.04
N ARG A 132 19.27 -10.78 -4.61
CA ARG A 132 19.41 -10.46 -6.02
C ARG A 132 19.02 -11.70 -6.78
N LEU A 133 17.90 -11.62 -7.50
CA LEU A 133 17.60 -12.59 -8.54
C LEU A 133 18.80 -12.64 -9.51
N PRO A 134 19.16 -13.83 -10.04
CA PRO A 134 20.15 -13.92 -11.10
C PRO A 134 19.76 -12.95 -12.22
N SER A 135 20.67 -12.04 -12.53
CA SER A 135 20.52 -11.16 -13.68
C SER A 135 20.39 -12.01 -14.94
N HIS A 136 19.24 -11.87 -15.61
CA HIS A 136 18.93 -12.23 -17.00
C HIS A 136 18.06 -13.48 -17.22
N GLY A 137 16.83 -13.23 -17.70
CA GLY A 137 16.20 -13.98 -18.81
C GLY A 137 15.70 -15.41 -18.57
N ALA A 138 15.98 -16.04 -17.43
CA ALA A 138 15.36 -17.31 -17.06
C ALA A 138 14.02 -17.06 -16.35
N SER A 139 13.04 -17.96 -16.54
CA SER A 139 11.84 -17.98 -15.70
C SER A 139 12.26 -17.95 -14.24
N ALA A 140 11.98 -16.84 -13.54
CA ALA A 140 12.36 -16.64 -12.14
C ALA A 140 11.58 -17.57 -11.18
N CYS A 141 10.61 -18.32 -11.71
CA CYS A 141 9.82 -19.28 -10.97
C CYS A 141 10.54 -20.63 -10.85
N ASN A 142 10.28 -21.34 -9.76
CA ASN A 142 10.77 -22.67 -9.45
C ASN A 142 9.75 -23.40 -8.57
N ASN A 143 10.10 -24.56 -8.00
CA ASN A 143 9.20 -25.30 -7.11
C ASN A 143 8.93 -24.61 -5.75
N LYS A 144 9.49 -23.42 -5.51
CA LYS A 144 9.20 -22.60 -4.34
C LYS A 144 8.34 -21.39 -4.72
N LEU A 145 8.84 -20.55 -5.62
CA LEU A 145 8.10 -19.45 -6.23
C LEU A 145 7.47 -19.98 -7.52
N ILE A 146 6.22 -20.43 -7.45
CA ILE A 146 5.56 -21.13 -8.56
C ILE A 146 4.86 -20.20 -9.56
N GLY A 147 4.66 -18.94 -9.17
CA GLY A 147 4.08 -17.90 -10.02
C GLY A 147 4.59 -16.52 -9.63
N ALA A 148 4.78 -15.65 -10.62
CA ALA A 148 5.20 -14.27 -10.41
C ALA A 148 4.60 -13.38 -11.50
N ARG A 149 3.73 -12.44 -11.10
CA ARG A 149 3.00 -11.53 -11.99
C ARG A 149 3.08 -10.12 -11.44
N SER A 150 3.07 -9.13 -12.33
CA SER A 150 2.96 -7.72 -11.96
C SER A 150 1.69 -7.15 -12.57
N PHE A 151 0.96 -6.38 -11.78
CA PHE A 151 -0.27 -5.70 -12.16
C PHE A 151 -0.10 -4.20 -12.22
N ILE A 152 1.06 -3.66 -11.87
CA ILE A 152 1.32 -2.21 -11.87
C ILE A 152 1.05 -1.65 -13.26
N SER A 153 -0.01 -0.85 -13.35
CA SER A 153 -0.39 -0.12 -14.56
C SER A 153 0.21 1.29 -14.50
N TYR A 154 1.32 1.51 -15.21
CA TYR A 154 1.88 2.87 -15.35
C TYR A 154 0.98 3.71 -16.27
N ASP A 155 0.51 4.86 -15.74
CA ASP A 155 -0.16 6.01 -16.37
C ASP A 155 -0.32 6.04 -17.92
N GLY A 156 -0.93 5.01 -18.52
CA GLY A 156 -1.36 4.95 -19.93
C GLY A 156 -0.29 5.09 -21.03
N ARG A 157 0.96 5.44 -20.72
CA ARG A 157 2.00 5.65 -21.73
C ARG A 157 2.72 4.35 -22.07
N LYS A 158 2.07 3.58 -22.96
CA LYS A 158 2.55 2.38 -23.68
C LYS A 158 2.82 1.13 -22.83
N ARG A 159 2.15 0.04 -23.25
CA ARG A 159 2.41 -1.39 -22.99
C ARG A 159 3.82 -1.88 -23.42
N ARG A 160 4.89 -1.12 -23.18
CA ARG A 160 6.27 -1.44 -23.63
C ARG A 160 7.28 -1.68 -22.51
N SER A 161 6.88 -1.58 -21.25
CA SER A 161 7.59 -2.26 -20.16
C SER A 161 6.53 -2.91 -19.30
N ALA A 162 6.25 -4.21 -19.54
CA ALA A 162 5.54 -4.98 -18.54
C ALA A 162 6.33 -4.82 -17.24
N SER A 163 5.73 -4.19 -16.24
CA SER A 163 6.37 -4.00 -14.95
C SER A 163 6.85 -5.36 -14.47
N THR A 164 8.12 -5.46 -14.10
CA THR A 164 8.67 -6.76 -13.73
C THR A 164 8.10 -7.15 -12.36
N PRO A 165 7.86 -8.44 -12.09
CA PRO A 165 7.43 -8.89 -10.76
C PRO A 165 8.57 -8.85 -9.74
N VAL A 166 9.71 -8.25 -10.08
CA VAL A 166 10.88 -8.13 -9.19
C VAL A 166 10.57 -7.14 -8.09
N ASP A 167 10.86 -7.53 -6.86
CA ASP A 167 10.78 -6.64 -5.70
C ASP A 167 12.01 -5.71 -5.67
N GLU A 168 11.75 -4.41 -5.70
CA GLU A 168 12.76 -3.34 -5.70
C GLU A 168 12.77 -2.58 -4.37
N ASP A 169 11.77 -2.80 -3.52
CA ASP A 169 11.62 -2.17 -2.20
C ASP A 169 12.13 -3.08 -1.08
N GLY A 170 11.76 -4.36 -1.13
CA GLY A 170 12.11 -5.37 -0.14
C GLY A 170 10.93 -5.83 0.71
N HIS A 171 9.86 -5.03 0.83
CA HIS A 171 8.67 -5.37 1.62
C HIS A 171 8.05 -6.71 1.20
N GLY A 172 7.88 -6.91 -0.11
CA GLY A 172 7.30 -8.14 -0.66
C GLY A 172 8.14 -9.37 -0.35
N THR A 173 9.47 -9.24 -0.45
CA THR A 173 10.43 -10.30 -0.12
C THR A 173 10.42 -10.61 1.38
N HIS A 174 10.35 -9.57 2.23
CA HIS A 174 10.31 -9.73 3.68
C HIS A 174 9.02 -10.45 4.14
N THR A 175 7.87 -10.00 3.66
CA THR A 175 6.56 -10.57 4.02
C THR A 175 6.39 -12.00 3.49
N SER A 176 6.74 -12.26 2.22
CA SER A 176 6.66 -13.61 1.64
C SER A 176 7.61 -14.61 2.31
N SER A 177 8.82 -14.19 2.67
CA SER A 177 9.76 -15.04 3.41
C SER A 177 9.35 -15.27 4.87
N THR A 178 8.64 -14.33 5.50
CA THR A 178 8.04 -14.53 6.83
C THR A 178 6.90 -15.53 6.79
N ALA A 179 6.05 -15.48 5.76
CA ALA A 179 4.94 -16.42 5.61
C ALA A 179 5.42 -17.82 5.22
N ALA A 180 6.29 -17.91 4.22
CA ALA A 180 6.65 -19.18 3.60
C ALA A 180 8.13 -19.27 3.19
N GLY A 181 9.06 -18.55 3.78
CA GLY A 181 10.49 -18.69 3.47
C GLY A 181 11.02 -20.11 3.70
N ALA A 182 11.85 -20.62 2.79
CA ALA A 182 12.57 -21.87 3.01
C ALA A 182 13.61 -21.72 4.15
N PHE A 183 14.12 -22.83 4.66
CA PHE A 183 15.16 -22.81 5.69
C PHE A 183 16.47 -22.22 5.15
N VAL A 184 16.91 -21.09 5.71
CA VAL A 184 18.18 -20.44 5.40
C VAL A 184 19.10 -20.49 6.62
N LYS A 185 20.15 -21.31 6.54
CA LYS A 185 21.15 -21.43 7.61
C LYS A 185 22.04 -20.18 7.68
N ARG A 186 22.41 -19.77 8.88
CA ARG A 186 23.32 -18.64 9.16
C ARG A 186 22.76 -17.28 8.71
N ALA A 187 21.44 -17.14 8.70
CA ALA A 187 20.77 -15.84 8.47
C ALA A 187 21.09 -14.88 9.62
N ASN A 188 21.46 -13.64 9.31
CA ASN A 188 21.77 -12.59 10.29
C ASN A 188 21.84 -11.20 9.65
N VAL A 189 21.44 -10.14 10.37
CA VAL A 189 21.54 -8.73 9.94
C VAL A 189 22.78 -8.09 10.51
N ASN A 190 23.87 -7.94 9.75
CA ASN A 190 25.11 -7.37 10.29
C ASN A 190 25.56 -8.03 11.63
N GLY A 191 25.32 -9.34 11.76
CA GLY A 191 25.55 -10.11 12.99
C GLY A 191 24.40 -10.12 14.00
N PHE A 192 23.33 -9.36 13.81
CA PHE A 192 22.12 -9.41 14.63
C PHE A 192 21.23 -10.60 14.27
N ALA A 193 20.53 -11.13 15.28
CA ALA A 193 19.63 -12.28 15.18
C ALA A 193 20.20 -13.47 14.38
N PRO A 194 21.44 -13.94 14.68
CA PRO A 194 22.01 -15.06 13.96
C PRO A 194 21.21 -16.34 14.21
N GLY A 195 20.92 -17.07 13.15
CA GLY A 195 20.19 -18.33 13.30
C GLY A 195 19.84 -18.99 11.98
N VAL A 196 18.77 -19.78 12.02
CA VAL A 196 18.11 -20.31 10.83
C VAL A 196 16.85 -19.49 10.60
N ALA A 197 16.78 -18.77 9.49
CA ALA A 197 15.55 -18.11 9.07
C ALA A 197 14.65 -19.13 8.37
N ALA A 198 13.34 -19.06 8.63
CA ALA A 198 12.32 -19.85 7.97
C ALA A 198 10.98 -19.10 8.09
N GLY A 199 10.11 -19.28 7.10
CA GLY A 199 8.74 -18.80 7.21
C GLY A 199 7.87 -19.69 8.08
N MET A 200 6.65 -19.25 8.35
CA MET A 200 5.71 -20.05 9.14
C MET A 200 5.31 -21.37 8.47
N ALA A 201 5.23 -21.38 7.15
CA ALA A 201 5.01 -22.58 6.34
C ALA A 201 6.18 -22.79 5.35
N PRO A 202 7.35 -23.31 5.79
CA PRO A 202 8.55 -23.36 4.96
C PRO A 202 8.43 -24.18 3.67
N ARG A 203 7.46 -25.09 3.61
CA ARG A 203 7.20 -25.96 2.46
C ARG A 203 6.05 -25.48 1.56
N ALA A 204 5.31 -24.45 1.95
CA ALA A 204 4.26 -23.90 1.11
C ALA A 204 4.85 -23.28 -0.17
N HIS A 205 4.13 -23.33 -1.27
CA HIS A 205 4.49 -22.61 -2.49
C HIS A 205 4.14 -21.13 -2.36
N ILE A 206 4.83 -20.28 -3.11
CA ILE A 206 4.59 -18.84 -3.18
C ILE A 206 4.17 -18.50 -4.60
N ALA A 207 3.07 -17.77 -4.75
CA ALA A 207 2.71 -17.06 -5.96
C ALA A 207 2.73 -15.55 -5.65
N ALA A 208 3.55 -14.79 -6.37
CA ALA A 208 3.76 -13.37 -6.12
C ALA A 208 2.98 -12.50 -7.11
N TYR A 209 2.20 -11.56 -6.58
CA TYR A 209 1.40 -10.60 -7.36
C TYR A 209 1.83 -9.19 -6.97
N LYS A 210 2.69 -8.56 -7.79
CA LYS A 210 3.22 -7.21 -7.54
C LYS A 210 2.16 -6.16 -7.91
N VAL A 211 1.74 -5.37 -6.93
CA VAL A 211 0.70 -4.32 -7.07
C VAL A 211 1.17 -2.94 -6.57
N CYS A 212 2.38 -2.87 -6.01
CA CYS A 212 2.94 -1.66 -5.44
C CYS A 212 4.22 -1.27 -6.19
N HIS A 213 4.38 0.02 -6.40
CA HIS A 213 5.62 0.65 -6.85
C HIS A 213 6.07 1.62 -5.78
N GLU A 214 7.30 1.45 -5.27
CA GLU A 214 7.75 2.13 -4.05
C GLU A 214 6.77 1.86 -2.90
N ASP A 215 6.26 2.90 -2.24
CA ASP A 215 5.31 2.80 -1.13
C ASP A 215 3.83 2.86 -1.57
N SER A 216 3.55 3.00 -2.86
CA SER A 216 2.23 3.27 -3.42
C SER A 216 1.65 2.07 -4.16
N CYS A 217 0.44 1.67 -3.79
CA CYS A 217 -0.29 0.56 -4.41
C CYS A 217 -1.66 1.05 -4.90
N MET A 218 -1.95 0.88 -6.19
CA MET A 218 -3.23 1.33 -6.75
C MET A 218 -4.34 0.32 -6.48
N GLY A 219 -5.50 0.79 -6.02
CA GLY A 219 -6.65 -0.07 -5.71
C GLY A 219 -7.12 -0.94 -6.89
N HIS A 220 -7.09 -0.42 -8.13
CA HIS A 220 -7.43 -1.22 -9.29
C HIS A 220 -6.41 -2.35 -9.58
N ASP A 221 -5.13 -2.11 -9.35
CA ASP A 221 -4.08 -3.12 -9.50
C ASP A 221 -4.19 -4.19 -8.39
N MET A 222 -4.53 -3.76 -7.17
CA MET A 222 -4.81 -4.67 -6.05
C MET A 222 -6.02 -5.57 -6.34
N LEU A 223 -7.12 -5.01 -6.84
CA LEU A 223 -8.30 -5.80 -7.19
C LEU A 223 -8.02 -6.75 -8.36
N ALA A 224 -7.20 -6.33 -9.33
CA ALA A 224 -6.81 -7.15 -10.47
C ALA A 224 -5.92 -8.32 -10.05
N ALA A 225 -4.98 -8.08 -9.14
CA ALA A 225 -4.16 -9.14 -8.54
C ALA A 225 -5.00 -10.11 -7.71
N LEU A 226 -5.98 -9.61 -6.95
CA LEU A 226 -6.91 -10.44 -6.19
C LEU A 226 -7.75 -11.33 -7.11
N ASP A 227 -8.27 -10.78 -8.20
CA ASP A 227 -9.02 -11.51 -9.23
C ASP A 227 -8.19 -12.65 -9.84
N ALA A 228 -6.95 -12.32 -10.21
CA ALA A 228 -5.99 -13.26 -10.78
C ALA A 228 -5.52 -14.33 -9.79
N ALA A 229 -5.33 -13.99 -8.52
CA ALA A 229 -4.91 -14.94 -7.50
C ALA A 229 -6.00 -16.00 -7.24
N VAL A 230 -7.27 -15.56 -7.19
CA VAL A 230 -8.41 -16.48 -7.10
C VAL A 230 -8.50 -17.37 -8.33
N ASP A 231 -8.26 -16.82 -9.52
CA ASP A 231 -8.25 -17.56 -10.79
C ASP A 231 -7.16 -18.63 -10.85
N ASP A 232 -5.96 -18.28 -10.38
CA ASP A 232 -4.79 -19.14 -10.33
C ASP A 232 -4.92 -20.24 -9.24
N GLY A 233 -5.97 -20.17 -8.41
CA GLY A 233 -6.31 -21.20 -7.42
C GLY A 233 -5.48 -21.15 -6.14
N VAL A 234 -5.11 -19.96 -5.67
CA VAL A 234 -4.37 -19.81 -4.40
C VAL A 234 -5.24 -20.20 -3.19
N ASP A 235 -4.64 -20.85 -2.19
CA ASP A 235 -5.36 -21.24 -0.96
C ASP A 235 -5.47 -20.10 0.06
N VAL A 236 -4.41 -19.29 0.16
CA VAL A 236 -4.26 -18.21 1.15
C VAL A 236 -3.66 -16.99 0.47
N ILE A 237 -4.26 -15.83 0.71
CA ILE A 237 -3.71 -14.53 0.32
C ILE A 237 -3.23 -13.80 1.58
N SER A 238 -1.98 -13.36 1.54
CA SER A 238 -1.40 -12.46 2.53
C SER A 238 -1.07 -11.14 1.84
N PHE A 239 -1.77 -10.07 2.19
CA PHE A 239 -1.41 -8.73 1.71
C PHE A 239 -1.27 -7.75 2.89
N SER A 240 -0.04 -7.27 3.11
CA SER A 240 0.31 -6.32 4.17
C SER A 240 0.25 -4.89 3.61
N ILE A 241 -0.94 -4.51 3.14
CA ILE A 241 -1.22 -3.26 2.45
C ILE A 241 -2.51 -2.69 3.05
N ALA A 242 -2.58 -1.38 3.27
CA ALA A 242 -3.76 -0.71 3.80
C ALA A 242 -3.88 0.73 3.29
N ALA A 243 -5.08 1.29 3.37
CA ALA A 243 -5.39 2.70 3.15
C ALA A 243 -6.31 3.18 4.28
N ASP A 244 -6.54 4.50 4.37
CA ASP A 244 -7.48 5.07 5.32
C ASP A 244 -8.82 4.31 5.33
N PRO A 245 -9.37 3.99 6.51
CA PRO A 245 -10.57 3.16 6.58
C PRO A 245 -11.76 3.90 5.97
N ILE A 246 -12.52 3.18 5.15
CA ILE A 246 -13.84 3.60 4.66
C ILE A 246 -14.82 2.45 4.90
N PRO A 247 -16.14 2.69 4.96
CA PRO A 247 -17.10 1.61 5.12
C PRO A 247 -16.90 0.51 4.08
N PHE A 248 -16.86 -0.76 4.49
CA PHE A 248 -16.55 -1.90 3.61
C PHE A 248 -17.49 -2.02 2.39
N HIS A 249 -18.74 -1.55 2.51
CA HIS A 249 -19.68 -1.52 1.38
C HIS A 249 -19.32 -0.47 0.32
N SER A 250 -18.44 0.47 0.64
CA SER A 250 -17.90 1.50 -0.25
C SER A 250 -16.45 1.22 -0.67
N ASP A 251 -15.86 0.13 -0.20
CA ASP A 251 -14.50 -0.28 -0.55
C ASP A 251 -14.51 -1.44 -1.57
N PRO A 252 -14.09 -1.21 -2.83
CA PRO A 252 -14.03 -2.27 -3.83
C PRO A 252 -13.04 -3.39 -3.46
N ILE A 253 -12.01 -3.12 -2.64
CA ILE A 253 -11.10 -4.16 -2.14
C ILE A 253 -11.81 -5.03 -1.10
N ALA A 254 -12.53 -4.43 -0.16
CA ALA A 254 -13.33 -5.19 0.80
C ALA A 254 -14.39 -6.06 0.08
N GLN A 255 -15.09 -5.51 -0.91
CA GLN A 255 -16.03 -6.30 -1.73
C GLN A 255 -15.34 -7.42 -2.51
N GLY A 256 -14.18 -7.15 -3.12
CA GLY A 256 -13.39 -8.16 -3.82
C GLY A 256 -12.96 -9.31 -2.89
N THR A 257 -12.50 -8.98 -1.69
CA THR A 257 -12.08 -9.98 -0.70
C THR A 257 -13.24 -10.82 -0.17
N PHE A 258 -14.45 -10.25 -0.05
CA PHE A 258 -15.66 -11.01 0.26
C PHE A 258 -15.92 -12.11 -0.80
N ASN A 259 -15.82 -11.76 -2.08
CA ASN A 259 -16.02 -12.71 -3.17
C ASN A 259 -14.90 -13.76 -3.25
N ALA A 260 -13.66 -13.39 -2.98
CA ALA A 260 -12.53 -14.33 -2.88
C ALA A 260 -12.73 -15.36 -1.75
N ILE A 261 -13.14 -14.91 -0.56
CA ILE A 261 -13.43 -15.79 0.58
C ILE A 261 -14.64 -16.69 0.30
N SER A 262 -15.66 -16.18 -0.39
CA SER A 262 -16.82 -16.97 -0.82
C SER A 262 -16.42 -18.10 -1.79
N LYS A 263 -15.24 -18.01 -2.42
CA LYS A 263 -14.63 -19.04 -3.26
C LYS A 263 -13.62 -19.93 -2.50
N GLY A 264 -13.53 -19.80 -1.17
CA GLY A 264 -12.70 -20.64 -0.32
C GLY A 264 -11.27 -20.15 -0.11
N VAL A 265 -10.93 -18.93 -0.56
CA VAL A 265 -9.59 -18.36 -0.36
C VAL A 265 -9.51 -17.65 0.99
N PHE A 266 -8.61 -18.08 1.88
CA PHE A 266 -8.42 -17.42 3.17
C PHE A 266 -7.57 -16.15 3.01
N ILE A 267 -7.90 -15.08 3.72
CA ILE A 267 -7.22 -13.79 3.57
C ILE A 267 -6.74 -13.25 4.91
N SER A 268 -5.43 -13.00 5.01
CA SER A 268 -4.77 -12.33 6.13
C SER A 268 -4.25 -10.96 5.72
N CYS A 269 -4.56 -9.95 6.52
CA CYS A 269 -4.17 -8.56 6.28
C CYS A 269 -3.71 -7.88 7.58
N SER A 270 -2.95 -6.79 7.45
CA SER A 270 -2.47 -5.99 8.58
C SER A 270 -3.55 -5.04 9.09
N ALA A 271 -3.63 -4.85 10.41
CA ALA A 271 -4.52 -3.89 11.07
C ALA A 271 -4.14 -2.41 10.87
N GLY A 272 -2.99 -2.13 10.25
CA GLY A 272 -2.45 -0.77 10.09
C GLY A 272 -1.45 -0.38 11.18
N ASN A 273 -0.73 0.72 10.94
CA ASN A 273 0.35 1.22 11.80
C ASN A 273 0.06 2.62 12.39
N GLU A 274 -1.18 3.10 12.31
CA GLU A 274 -1.55 4.46 12.70
C GLU A 274 -1.94 4.59 14.20
N GLY A 275 -1.87 3.50 14.97
CA GLY A 275 -2.18 3.52 16.40
C GLY A 275 -1.35 4.54 17.22
N PRO A 276 -1.69 4.75 18.51
CA PRO A 276 -2.47 3.85 19.36
C PRO A 276 -3.93 4.26 19.58
N ASP A 277 -4.41 5.35 18.97
CA ASP A 277 -5.76 5.85 19.26
C ASP A 277 -6.85 4.89 18.76
N PRO A 278 -8.00 4.79 19.47
CA PRO A 278 -9.11 3.95 19.03
C PRO A 278 -9.66 4.35 17.66
N GLY A 279 -10.06 3.36 16.86
CA GLY A 279 -10.69 3.59 15.55
C GLY A 279 -9.71 3.76 14.39
N LEU A 280 -8.42 3.48 14.60
CA LEU A 280 -7.37 3.57 13.57
C LEU A 280 -7.02 2.23 12.91
N VAL A 281 -7.84 1.20 13.13
CA VAL A 281 -7.66 -0.11 12.49
C VAL A 281 -8.08 -0.02 11.02
N ASN A 282 -7.24 -0.48 10.12
CA ASN A 282 -7.55 -0.71 8.72
C ASN A 282 -7.98 -2.16 8.47
N ASN A 283 -8.49 -2.44 7.26
CA ASN A 283 -8.91 -3.77 6.84
C ASN A 283 -9.89 -4.42 7.83
N ASP A 284 -10.90 -3.68 8.28
CA ASP A 284 -11.84 -4.03 9.35
C ASP A 284 -13.06 -4.82 8.88
N ALA A 285 -13.08 -5.26 7.62
CA ALA A 285 -14.17 -6.07 7.07
C ALA A 285 -14.31 -7.40 7.83
N PRO A 286 -15.52 -7.81 8.26
CA PRO A 286 -15.71 -8.95 9.18
C PRO A 286 -15.22 -10.32 8.68
N TRP A 287 -15.02 -10.47 7.37
CA TRP A 287 -14.55 -11.71 6.75
C TRP A 287 -13.02 -11.82 6.72
N LEU A 288 -12.28 -10.74 6.96
CA LEU A 288 -10.82 -10.74 6.92
C LEU A 288 -10.22 -11.19 8.26
N LEU A 289 -9.07 -11.89 8.19
CA LEU A 289 -8.19 -12.01 9.35
C LEU A 289 -7.32 -10.75 9.44
N THR A 290 -7.75 -9.81 10.28
CA THR A 290 -7.05 -8.54 10.53
C THR A 290 -6.07 -8.69 11.69
N VAL A 291 -4.77 -8.53 11.42
CA VAL A 291 -3.69 -8.87 12.35
C VAL A 291 -2.99 -7.62 12.88
N GLY A 292 -3.01 -7.43 14.20
CA GLY A 292 -2.21 -6.41 14.90
C GLY A 292 -0.78 -6.89 15.19
N ALA A 293 0.12 -5.96 15.51
CA ALA A 293 1.51 -6.25 15.83
C ALA A 293 1.76 -6.27 17.36
N SER A 294 2.64 -7.17 17.81
CA SER A 294 3.11 -7.24 19.19
C SER A 294 4.62 -7.53 19.22
N THR A 295 5.24 -7.36 20.40
CA THR A 295 6.68 -7.58 20.58
C THR A 295 7.00 -9.03 20.91
N THR A 296 8.26 -9.42 20.66
CA THR A 296 8.82 -10.70 21.13
C THR A 296 9.71 -10.47 22.36
N ASP A 297 10.16 -11.54 22.99
CA ASP A 297 11.14 -11.51 24.09
C ASP A 297 12.56 -11.10 23.67
N ARG A 298 12.88 -11.20 22.37
CA ARG A 298 14.18 -10.83 21.82
C ARG A 298 14.36 -9.31 21.76
N VAL A 299 15.46 -8.84 22.34
CA VAL A 299 15.87 -7.43 22.40
C VAL A 299 17.22 -7.24 21.69
N PHE A 300 17.38 -6.14 20.94
CA PHE A 300 18.63 -5.79 20.25
C PHE A 300 19.38 -4.71 21.03
N LEU A 301 20.12 -5.14 22.05
CA LEU A 301 20.80 -4.24 22.98
C LEU A 301 21.92 -3.44 22.31
N ALA A 302 21.91 -2.14 22.58
CA ALA A 302 22.95 -1.18 22.24
C ALA A 302 23.40 -0.43 23.51
N SER A 303 24.45 -0.97 24.15
CA SER A 303 24.96 -0.40 25.40
C SER A 303 25.89 0.79 25.15
N VAL A 304 25.62 1.90 25.83
CA VAL A 304 26.46 3.11 25.85
C VAL A 304 27.21 3.19 27.17
N LYS A 305 28.53 3.36 27.11
CA LYS A 305 29.37 3.65 28.28
C LYS A 305 29.71 5.14 28.33
N LEU A 306 29.34 5.80 29.42
CA LEU A 306 29.61 7.21 29.67
C LEU A 306 31.00 7.43 30.29
N GLY A 307 31.49 8.66 30.23
CA GLY A 307 32.80 9.05 30.78
C GLY A 307 32.93 8.87 32.30
N ASN A 308 31.81 8.94 33.02
CA ASN A 308 31.73 8.66 34.46
C ASN A 308 31.65 7.15 34.79
N GLY A 309 31.80 6.27 33.80
CA GLY A 309 31.76 4.82 33.97
C GLY A 309 30.37 4.20 33.97
N ARG A 310 29.29 4.99 34.02
CA ARG A 310 27.91 4.48 33.91
C ARG A 310 27.71 3.79 32.56
N LYS A 311 26.99 2.67 32.59
CA LYS A 311 26.50 1.97 31.40
C LYS A 311 24.99 2.14 31.31
N LEU A 312 24.50 2.44 30.12
CA LEU A 312 23.09 2.55 29.81
C LEU A 312 22.80 1.60 28.65
N ASP A 313 21.84 0.71 28.84
CA ASP A 313 21.38 -0.18 27.79
C ASP A 313 20.23 0.50 27.04
N GLY A 314 20.43 0.73 25.74
CA GLY A 314 19.39 1.12 24.82
C GLY A 314 19.15 0.03 23.78
N GLU A 315 18.42 0.36 22.72
CA GLU A 315 18.15 -0.57 21.62
C GLU A 315 18.56 0.06 20.29
N SER A 316 19.19 -0.73 19.43
CA SER A 316 19.53 -0.29 18.07
C SER A 316 19.74 -1.48 17.14
N LEU A 317 19.22 -1.35 15.93
CA LEU A 317 19.49 -2.27 14.82
C LEU A 317 20.65 -1.80 13.91
N HIS A 318 21.30 -0.70 14.28
CA HIS A 318 22.41 -0.14 13.53
C HIS A 318 23.76 -0.49 14.18
N ARG A 319 24.57 -1.27 13.47
CA ARG A 319 25.95 -1.58 13.88
C ARG A 319 26.92 -1.39 12.71
N PRO A 320 27.65 -0.25 12.65
CA PRO A 320 28.66 -0.05 11.64
C PRO A 320 29.85 -0.99 11.90
N LEU A 321 30.10 -1.92 10.97
CA LEU A 321 31.18 -2.91 11.05
C LEU A 321 32.58 -2.28 11.16
N SER A 322 32.75 -1.06 10.64
CA SER A 322 34.00 -0.30 10.62
C SER A 322 34.22 0.56 11.87
N PHE A 323 33.22 0.73 12.73
CA PHE A 323 33.35 1.60 13.91
C PHE A 323 34.00 0.84 15.07
N LYS A 324 35.22 1.24 15.42
CA LYS A 324 35.86 0.80 16.66
C LYS A 324 35.33 1.63 17.82
N PRO A 325 34.76 1.02 18.88
CA PRO A 325 34.29 1.76 20.05
C PRO A 325 35.38 2.65 20.61
N LYS A 326 35.13 3.96 20.66
CA LYS A 326 36.01 4.97 21.25
C LYS A 326 35.19 5.94 22.08
N MET A 327 35.78 6.45 23.15
CA MET A 327 35.16 7.54 23.90
C MET A 327 35.11 8.78 23.03
N LEU A 328 33.90 9.32 22.86
CA LEU A 328 33.64 10.56 22.14
C LEU A 328 33.10 11.60 23.12
N PRO A 329 33.34 12.90 22.88
CA PRO A 329 32.68 13.95 23.64
C PRO A 329 31.17 13.83 23.49
N LEU A 330 30.47 13.83 24.62
CA LEU A 330 29.01 13.90 24.65
C LEU A 330 28.59 15.37 24.62
N VAL A 331 27.57 15.70 23.85
CA VAL A 331 27.05 17.07 23.71
C VAL A 331 25.53 17.00 23.78
N TYR A 332 24.92 17.81 24.64
CA TYR A 332 23.47 18.01 24.65
C TYR A 332 23.14 19.24 23.79
N PRO A 333 22.48 19.09 22.63
CA PRO A 333 22.27 20.20 21.69
C PRO A 333 21.53 21.40 22.27
N GLY A 334 20.61 21.17 23.22
CA GLY A 334 19.85 22.24 23.88
C GLY A 334 20.71 23.21 24.70
N PHE A 335 21.96 22.86 25.04
CA PHE A 335 22.91 23.79 25.70
C PHE A 335 23.83 24.53 24.72
N VAL A 336 23.79 24.16 23.45
CA VAL A 336 24.75 24.62 22.45
C VAL A 336 24.17 25.65 21.50
N THR A 337 22.85 25.60 21.28
CA THR A 337 22.14 26.50 20.37
C THR A 337 20.82 26.93 21.02
N ALA A 338 20.43 28.19 20.80
CA ALA A 338 19.15 28.76 21.24
C ALA A 338 18.03 28.55 20.22
N LYS A 339 18.26 27.75 19.16
CA LYS A 339 17.22 27.40 18.20
C LYS A 339 16.19 26.49 18.87
N ASP A 340 14.92 26.83 18.72
CA ASP A 340 13.81 25.95 19.11
C ASP A 340 13.97 24.57 18.45
N ASP A 341 13.52 23.53 19.16
CA ASP A 341 13.61 22.11 18.77
C ASP A 341 15.02 21.52 18.61
N ALA A 342 16.09 22.26 18.94
CA ALA A 342 17.44 21.71 18.91
C ALA A 342 17.63 20.51 19.85
N TYR A 343 16.91 20.47 20.97
CA TYR A 343 16.92 19.34 21.90
C TYR A 343 16.40 18.03 21.28
N MET A 344 15.62 18.11 20.19
CA MET A 344 15.16 16.96 19.39
C MET A 344 16.05 16.65 18.19
N CYS A 345 17.16 17.39 18.00
CA CYS A 345 18.04 17.27 16.82
C CYS A 345 17.31 17.50 15.49
N SER A 346 16.25 18.33 15.47
CA SER A 346 15.46 18.60 14.28
C SER A 346 16.31 19.16 13.13
N ASN A 347 15.87 18.93 11.89
CA ASN A 347 16.65 19.29 10.70
C ASN A 347 17.01 20.79 10.69
N GLY A 348 18.29 21.12 10.48
CA GLY A 348 18.81 22.49 10.47
C GLY A 348 18.98 23.17 11.84
N THR A 349 18.66 22.49 12.94
CA THR A 349 18.79 23.07 14.31
C THR A 349 20.18 22.92 14.89
N LEU A 350 20.92 21.87 14.51
CA LEU A 350 22.27 21.60 15.02
C LEU A 350 23.31 22.52 14.37
N ASP A 351 24.14 23.17 15.18
CA ASP A 351 25.30 23.89 14.69
C ASP A 351 26.50 22.94 14.56
N VAL A 352 26.95 22.74 13.32
CA VAL A 352 28.02 21.81 12.94
C VAL A 352 29.38 22.20 13.55
N LYS A 353 29.57 23.48 13.91
CA LYS A 353 30.83 23.97 14.50
C LYS A 353 30.91 23.74 16.01
N SER A 354 29.76 23.70 16.69
CA SER A 354 29.68 23.60 18.14
C SER A 354 29.35 22.19 18.63
N SER A 355 28.72 21.35 17.80
CA SER A 355 28.57 19.88 18.01
C SER A 355 29.91 19.10 18.04
N ARG A 356 31.02 19.74 17.67
CA ARG A 356 32.39 19.19 17.80
C ARG A 356 33.09 19.58 19.11
N LYS A 357 32.49 20.44 19.93
CA LYS A 357 33.07 20.88 21.21
C LYS A 357 32.55 19.98 22.35
N PRO A 358 33.41 19.47 23.26
CA PRO A 358 32.95 18.68 24.39
C PRO A 358 31.96 19.43 25.27
N ALA A 359 30.93 18.77 25.78
CA ALA A 359 30.18 19.32 26.90
C ALA A 359 31.11 19.46 28.10
N VAL A 360 31.12 20.66 28.68
CA VAL A 360 31.82 20.96 29.93
C VAL A 360 31.13 20.16 31.05
N PRO A 361 31.86 19.54 31.99
CA PRO A 361 31.25 18.82 33.09
C PRO A 361 30.52 19.83 34.00
N GLY A 362 29.22 19.59 34.24
CA GLY A 362 28.47 20.20 35.34
C GLY A 362 28.39 19.23 36.50
#